data_AF-D8FFG1-F1
#
_entry.id   AF-D8FFG1-F1
#
_cell.length_a   1.000
_cell.length_b   1.000
_cell.length_c   1.000
_cell.angle_alpha   90.00
_cell.angle_beta   90.00
_cell.angle_gamma   90.00
#
_symmetry.space_group_name_H-M   'P 1'
#
loop_
_entity.id
_entity.type
_entity.pdbx_description
1 polymer ?
#
loop_
_entity_poly.entity_id
_entity_poly.type
_entity_poly.pdbx_seq_one_letter_code
_entity_poly.pdbx_strand_id
1 'polypeptide(L)'
;MLRYVKRFLKAGIMEEGKEIASDKGTPQGGIISPVLANIYLHYSLDIWFTRVFQQGCHGQSRIIRYADDFVVCFEREADAIRFRKELDLRLSKFGLEISPEKTKTIEFGPYAQSKADSRGGKASTFDFLGFTHYCSRSRNGRKFRMKRITSRKKFTAKIRMFRDWLKANRTLPTDELMGKVGSKLQGHFAYYGVTDNSKGLNRFSYEVHRLLFKWLNRRGKRGCMNWEKFNLLLKKFPLPQPRITVNLFA
;
A
#
# COMPACT_ATOMS: atom_id res chain seq x y z
N MET A 1 -13.06 15.72 -28.87
CA MET A 1 -12.33 15.03 -27.78
C MET A 1 -11.30 15.92 -27.08
N LEU A 2 -10.21 16.36 -27.75
CA LEU A 2 -9.17 17.23 -27.13
C LEU A 2 -9.70 18.52 -26.50
N ARG A 3 -10.74 19.13 -27.09
CA ARG A 3 -11.42 20.32 -26.56
C ARG A 3 -12.11 20.08 -25.20
N TYR A 4 -12.66 18.88 -24.98
CA TYR A 4 -13.29 18.52 -23.70
C TYR A 4 -12.23 18.26 -22.64
N VAL A 5 -11.13 17.58 -22.98
CA VAL A 5 -9.98 17.40 -22.08
C VAL A 5 -9.41 18.75 -21.64
N LYS A 6 -9.25 19.71 -22.57
CA LYS A 6 -8.79 21.08 -22.27
C LYS A 6 -9.77 21.85 -21.38
N ARG A 7 -11.09 21.62 -21.53
CA ARG A 7 -12.12 22.21 -20.66
C ARG A 7 -12.15 21.57 -19.27
N PHE A 8 -11.95 20.26 -19.15
CA PHE A 8 -11.83 19.55 -17.87
C PHE A 8 -10.56 19.93 -17.09
N LEU A 9 -9.46 20.21 -17.80
CA LEU A 9 -8.22 20.71 -17.19
C LEU A 9 -8.32 22.18 -16.74
N LYS A 10 -9.14 22.99 -17.43
CA LYS A 10 -9.38 24.41 -17.08
C LYS A 10 -10.52 24.62 -16.07
N ALA A 11 -11.40 23.63 -15.91
CA ALA A 11 -12.45 23.68 -14.90
C ALA A 11 -11.77 23.55 -13.52
N GLY A 12 -11.58 24.69 -12.86
CA GLY A 12 -10.93 24.79 -11.56
C GLY A 12 -11.65 24.01 -10.47
N ILE A 13 -10.98 23.92 -9.31
CA ILE A 13 -11.49 23.29 -8.10
C ILE A 13 -12.46 24.30 -7.46
N MET A 14 -13.69 23.87 -7.17
CA MET A 14 -14.61 24.62 -6.34
C MET A 14 -14.41 24.18 -4.89
N GLU A 15 -13.61 24.93 -4.13
CA GLU A 15 -13.56 24.85 -2.67
C GLU A 15 -14.38 26.02 -2.09
N GLU A 16 -15.31 25.71 -1.18
CA GLU A 16 -16.06 26.68 -0.38
C GLU A 16 -16.76 27.83 -1.16
N GLY A 17 -17.31 27.53 -2.35
CA GLY A 17 -18.14 28.49 -3.08
C GLY A 17 -17.39 29.66 -3.74
N LYS A 18 -16.05 29.59 -3.83
CA LYS A 18 -15.25 30.52 -4.64
C LYS A 18 -14.59 29.76 -5.79
N GLU A 19 -14.84 30.23 -7.02
CA GLU A 19 -14.14 29.73 -8.21
C GLU A 19 -12.67 30.17 -8.17
N ILE A 20 -11.77 29.25 -7.89
CA ILE A 20 -10.33 29.48 -8.05
C ILE A 20 -9.93 28.84 -9.38
N ALA A 21 -9.62 29.67 -10.37
CA ALA A 21 -9.03 29.22 -11.63
C ALA A 21 -7.69 28.53 -11.33
N SER A 22 -7.60 27.23 -11.62
CA SER A 22 -6.36 26.47 -11.43
C SER A 22 -5.55 26.52 -12.73
N ASP A 23 -4.46 27.29 -12.75
CA ASP A 23 -3.53 27.36 -13.88
C ASP A 23 -2.58 26.15 -13.96
N LYS A 24 -2.53 25.31 -12.92
CA LYS A 24 -1.71 24.09 -12.86
C LYS A 24 -2.38 22.99 -12.03
N GLY A 25 -2.76 21.91 -12.69
CA GLY A 25 -3.25 20.68 -12.05
C GLY A 25 -4.65 20.30 -12.50
N THR A 26 -4.88 19.00 -12.73
CA THR A 26 -6.23 18.45 -12.87
C THR A 26 -7.00 18.62 -11.56
N PRO A 27 -8.28 19.04 -11.59
CA PRO A 27 -9.11 19.07 -10.39
C PRO A 27 -9.16 17.69 -9.73
N GLN A 28 -8.74 17.61 -8.46
CA GLN A 28 -8.82 16.39 -7.65
C GLN A 28 -10.31 16.11 -7.38
N GLY A 29 -10.91 15.24 -8.19
CA GLY A 29 -12.34 14.91 -8.07
C GLY A 29 -13.04 14.65 -9.40
N GLY A 30 -12.44 15.03 -10.54
CA GLY A 30 -12.97 14.63 -11.84
C GLY A 30 -12.69 13.16 -12.12
N ILE A 31 -13.70 12.38 -12.52
CA ILE A 31 -13.59 10.95 -12.89
C ILE A 31 -12.45 10.71 -13.91
N ILE A 32 -12.15 11.72 -14.74
CA ILE A 32 -11.12 11.65 -15.78
C ILE A 32 -9.69 11.95 -15.29
N SER A 33 -9.53 12.59 -14.12
CA SER A 33 -8.24 13.04 -13.60
C SER A 33 -7.24 11.88 -13.41
N PRO A 34 -7.61 10.73 -12.81
CA PRO A 34 -6.70 9.59 -12.69
C PRO A 34 -6.28 9.00 -14.04
N VAL A 35 -7.14 9.08 -15.06
CA VAL A 35 -6.84 8.58 -16.40
C VAL A 35 -5.82 9.49 -17.07
N LEU A 36 -6.02 10.81 -16.99
CA LEU A 36 -5.09 11.79 -17.56
C LEU A 36 -3.72 11.73 -16.90
N ALA A 37 -3.66 11.61 -15.58
CA ALA A 37 -2.41 11.43 -14.85
C ALA A 37 -1.67 10.16 -15.30
N ASN A 38 -2.39 9.04 -15.47
CA ASN A 38 -1.80 7.80 -15.94
C ASN A 38 -1.27 7.88 -17.38
N ILE A 39 -2.00 8.54 -18.29
CA ILE A 39 -1.54 8.76 -19.67
C ILE A 39 -0.29 9.65 -19.67
N TYR A 40 -0.28 10.68 -18.83
CA TYR A 40 0.85 11.58 -18.71
C TYR A 40 2.11 10.86 -18.25
N LEU A 41 2.01 10.09 -17.15
CA LEU A 41 3.12 9.28 -16.63
C LEU A 41 3.52 8.17 -17.58
N HIS A 42 2.58 7.61 -18.34
CA HIS A 42 2.93 6.63 -19.36
C HIS A 42 3.88 7.19 -20.42
N TYR A 43 3.63 8.43 -20.87
CA TYR A 43 4.50 9.07 -21.86
C TYR A 43 5.79 9.64 -21.26
N SER A 44 5.69 10.33 -20.12
CA SER A 44 6.82 11.02 -19.52
C SER A 44 7.83 10.05 -18.89
N LEU A 45 7.34 8.93 -18.33
CA LEU A 45 8.12 7.93 -17.60
C LEU A 45 8.21 6.59 -18.34
N ASP A 46 7.10 5.88 -18.56
CA ASP A 46 7.15 4.46 -19.00
C ASP A 46 7.81 4.33 -20.39
N ILE A 47 7.34 5.09 -21.38
CA ILE A 47 7.87 5.04 -22.76
C ILE A 47 9.32 5.51 -22.79
N TRP A 48 9.63 6.60 -22.08
CA TRP A 48 11.00 7.11 -22.01
C TRP A 48 11.95 6.10 -21.38
N PHE A 49 11.55 5.46 -20.27
CA PHE A 49 12.34 4.44 -19.61
C PHE A 49 12.64 3.28 -20.57
N THR A 50 11.62 2.70 -21.21
CA THR A 50 11.81 1.52 -22.06
C THR A 50 12.56 1.82 -23.36
N ARG A 51 12.31 2.97 -24.00
CA ARG A 51 12.90 3.26 -25.32
C ARG A 51 14.24 3.96 -25.27
N VAL A 52 14.51 4.74 -24.21
CA VAL A 52 15.70 5.58 -24.13
C VAL A 52 16.62 5.07 -23.03
N PHE A 53 16.14 5.07 -21.79
CA PHE A 53 17.01 4.77 -20.65
C PHE A 53 17.49 3.32 -20.65
N GLN A 54 16.58 2.38 -20.89
CA GLN A 54 16.83 0.93 -20.84
C GLN A 54 17.83 0.47 -21.91
N GLN A 55 17.90 1.15 -23.07
CA GLN A 55 18.88 0.80 -24.11
C GLN A 55 20.32 1.10 -23.69
N GLY A 56 20.53 2.09 -22.81
CA GLY A 56 21.85 2.43 -22.26
C GLY A 56 22.18 1.71 -20.95
N CYS A 57 21.33 0.80 -20.46
CA CYS A 57 21.61 0.03 -19.25
C CYS A 57 22.57 -1.11 -19.55
N HIS A 58 23.55 -1.32 -18.68
CA HIS A 58 24.50 -2.42 -18.83
C HIS A 58 23.99 -3.74 -18.22
N GLY A 59 23.03 -3.67 -17.30
CA GLY A 59 22.38 -4.83 -16.70
C GLY A 59 20.86 -4.82 -16.89
N GLN A 60 20.19 -5.82 -16.32
CA GLN A 60 18.73 -5.88 -16.36
C GLN A 60 18.11 -4.70 -15.60
N SER A 61 17.07 -4.12 -16.21
CA SER A 61 16.28 -3.05 -15.61
C SER A 61 14.79 -3.28 -15.83
N ARG A 62 13.98 -2.90 -14.83
CA ARG A 62 12.52 -3.08 -14.88
C ARG A 62 11.82 -1.99 -14.09
N ILE A 63 10.78 -1.40 -14.69
CA ILE A 63 9.88 -0.48 -14.02
C ILE A 63 8.57 -1.20 -13.64
N ILE A 64 8.10 -0.93 -12.41
CA ILE A 64 6.80 -1.38 -11.91
C ILE A 64 6.07 -0.13 -11.42
N ARG A 65 4.99 0.24 -12.08
CA ARG A 65 4.20 1.43 -11.76
C ARG A 65 2.78 1.08 -11.37
N TYR A 66 2.25 1.83 -10.42
CA TYR A 66 0.86 1.79 -9.98
C TYR A 66 0.37 3.21 -9.71
N ALA A 67 -0.47 3.73 -10.62
CA ALA A 67 -0.82 5.16 -10.65
C ALA A 67 0.45 6.04 -10.62
N ASP A 68 0.60 6.85 -9.57
CA ASP A 68 1.72 7.77 -9.37
C ASP A 68 2.91 7.12 -8.65
N ASP A 69 2.70 5.99 -7.97
CA ASP A 69 3.76 5.28 -7.25
C ASP A 69 4.47 4.30 -8.20
N PHE A 70 5.80 4.37 -8.28
CA PHE A 70 6.59 3.44 -9.08
C PHE A 70 7.86 2.97 -8.35
N VAL A 71 8.30 1.78 -8.71
CA VAL A 71 9.57 1.17 -8.30
C VAL A 71 10.33 0.80 -9.56
N VAL A 72 11.59 1.22 -9.63
CA VAL A 72 12.49 0.86 -10.73
C VAL A 72 13.61 0.00 -10.16
N CYS A 73 13.78 -1.19 -10.73
CA CYS A 73 14.78 -2.16 -10.35
C CYS A 73 15.92 -2.12 -11.36
N PHE A 74 17.15 -2.14 -10.85
CA PHE A 74 18.38 -2.21 -11.64
C PHE A 74 19.28 -3.31 -11.08
N GLU A 75 19.98 -4.00 -11.97
CA GLU A 75 21.01 -4.97 -11.59
C GLU A 75 22.27 -4.29 -11.05
N ARG A 76 22.63 -3.12 -11.62
CA ARG A 76 23.84 -2.36 -11.27
C ARG A 76 23.48 -1.06 -10.55
N GLU A 77 24.27 -0.74 -9.53
CA GLU A 77 24.11 0.50 -8.75
C GLU A 77 24.38 1.75 -9.60
N ALA A 78 25.37 1.70 -10.50
CA ALA A 78 25.69 2.81 -11.40
C ALA A 78 24.50 3.22 -12.27
N ASP A 79 23.75 2.24 -12.80
CA ASP A 79 22.54 2.50 -13.61
C ASP A 79 21.44 3.13 -12.74
N ALA A 80 21.29 2.73 -11.48
CA ALA A 80 20.31 3.32 -10.56
C ALA A 80 20.65 4.78 -10.21
N ILE A 81 21.92 5.09 -9.97
CA ILE A 81 22.39 6.47 -9.70
C ILE A 81 22.21 7.34 -10.95
N ARG A 82 22.53 6.82 -12.14
CA ARG A 82 22.31 7.50 -13.41
C ARG A 82 20.83 7.78 -13.63
N PHE A 83 19.98 6.77 -13.42
CA PHE A 83 18.53 6.90 -13.56
C PHE A 83 17.97 8.00 -12.67
N ARG A 84 18.39 8.06 -11.41
CA ARG A 84 17.94 9.10 -10.48
C ARG A 84 18.21 10.52 -11.02
N LYS A 85 19.42 10.77 -11.51
CA LYS A 85 19.80 12.08 -12.06
C LYS A 85 19.01 12.43 -13.33
N GLU A 86 18.90 11.47 -14.26
CA GLU A 86 18.18 11.69 -15.51
C GLU A 86 16.67 11.82 -15.32
N LEU A 87 16.11 11.11 -14.35
CA LEU A 87 14.69 11.15 -14.01
C LEU A 87 14.28 12.53 -13.50
N ASP A 88 15.07 13.15 -12.62
CA ASP A 88 14.80 14.49 -12.10
C ASP A 88 14.80 15.53 -13.25
N LEU A 89 15.76 15.43 -14.18
CA LEU A 89 15.83 16.26 -15.39
C LEU A 89 14.70 15.97 -16.38
N ARG A 90 14.26 14.71 -16.48
CA ARG A 90 13.17 14.31 -17.36
C ARG A 90 11.86 14.89 -16.84
N LEU A 91 11.54 14.66 -15.58
CA LEU A 91 10.27 15.09 -15.00
C LEU A 91 10.15 16.61 -14.88
N SER A 92 11.24 17.33 -14.65
CA SER A 92 11.24 18.80 -14.67
C SER A 92 10.83 19.38 -16.03
N LYS A 93 11.22 18.75 -17.16
CA LYS A 93 10.74 19.12 -18.50
C LYS A 93 9.23 18.95 -18.69
N PHE A 94 8.64 18.07 -17.89
CA PHE A 94 7.20 17.83 -17.83
C PHE A 94 6.53 18.60 -16.68
N GLY A 95 7.21 19.55 -16.05
CA GLY A 95 6.67 20.34 -14.94
C GLY A 95 6.31 19.50 -13.71
N LEU A 96 6.91 18.32 -13.56
CA LEU A 96 6.75 17.45 -12.40
C LEU A 96 8.00 17.50 -11.53
N GLU A 97 7.81 17.63 -10.23
CA GLU A 97 8.89 17.57 -9.24
C GLU A 97 8.80 16.28 -8.44
N ILE A 98 9.94 15.61 -8.28
CA ILE A 98 10.04 14.45 -7.38
C ILE A 98 10.33 14.94 -5.97
N SER A 99 9.55 14.48 -5.01
CA SER A 99 9.86 14.70 -3.59
C SER A 99 11.13 13.92 -3.21
N PRO A 100 12.26 14.59 -2.90
CA PRO A 100 13.52 13.91 -2.57
C PRO A 100 13.42 13.08 -1.29
N GLU A 101 12.52 13.46 -0.37
CA GLU A 101 12.29 12.74 0.87
C GLU A 101 11.63 11.37 0.68
N LYS A 102 10.83 11.22 -0.39
CA LYS A 102 10.09 10.00 -0.68
C LYS A 102 10.90 8.99 -1.50
N THR A 103 11.82 9.47 -2.33
CA THR A 103 12.61 8.57 -3.18
C THR A 103 13.86 8.10 -2.46
N LYS A 104 14.07 6.79 -2.44
CA LYS A 104 15.25 6.17 -1.83
C LYS A 104 15.82 5.14 -2.78
N THR A 105 17.13 5.24 -3.03
CA THR A 105 17.89 4.16 -3.65
C THR A 105 18.25 3.17 -2.57
N ILE A 106 17.89 1.91 -2.76
CA ILE A 106 18.12 0.84 -1.79
C ILE A 106 18.77 -0.35 -2.47
N GLU A 107 19.74 -0.96 -1.79
CA GLU A 107 20.35 -2.21 -2.25
C GLU A 107 19.39 -3.36 -1.91
N PHE A 108 18.89 -4.06 -2.93
CA PHE A 108 17.88 -5.12 -2.79
C PHE A 108 18.19 -6.29 -3.73
N GLY A 109 18.24 -7.52 -3.22
CA GLY A 109 18.51 -8.71 -4.03
C GLY A 109 19.12 -9.89 -3.26
N PRO A 110 19.51 -10.98 -3.97
CA PRO A 110 20.06 -12.20 -3.39
C PRO A 110 21.29 -11.97 -2.50
N TYR A 111 22.15 -11.03 -2.92
CA TYR A 111 23.39 -10.71 -2.23
C TYR A 111 23.25 -9.58 -1.20
N ALA A 112 22.12 -8.87 -1.18
CA ALA A 112 21.92 -7.72 -0.31
C ALA A 112 21.99 -8.10 1.18
N GLN A 113 21.51 -9.29 1.53
CA GLN A 113 21.59 -9.79 2.90
C GLN A 113 23.03 -10.12 3.30
N SER A 114 23.76 -10.88 2.46
CA SER A 114 25.16 -11.22 2.72
C SER A 114 26.07 -10.00 2.79
N LYS A 115 25.85 -8.99 1.94
CA LYS A 115 26.60 -7.72 1.97
C LYS A 115 26.26 -6.85 3.18
N ALA A 116 24.99 -6.87 3.62
CA ALA A 116 24.60 -6.16 4.83
C ALA A 116 25.25 -6.81 6.05
N ASP A 117 25.24 -8.14 6.12
CA ASP A 117 25.87 -8.90 7.21
C ASP A 117 27.39 -8.66 7.25
N SER A 118 28.08 -8.63 6.11
CA SER A 118 29.52 -8.29 6.04
C SER A 118 29.83 -6.84 6.44
N ARG A 119 28.84 -5.93 6.35
CA ARG A 119 28.93 -4.53 6.78
C ARG A 119 28.43 -4.34 8.22
N GLY A 120 28.08 -5.42 8.94
CA GLY A 120 27.51 -5.36 10.30
C GLY A 120 26.10 -4.74 10.37
N GLY A 121 25.40 -4.67 9.24
CA GLY A 121 24.10 -4.02 9.09
C GLY A 121 22.96 -4.99 8.79
N LYS A 122 21.76 -4.43 8.58
CA LYS A 122 20.57 -5.18 8.14
C LYS A 122 20.26 -4.89 6.69
N ALA A 123 19.75 -5.90 5.97
CA ALA A 123 19.28 -5.72 4.61
C ALA A 123 18.20 -4.64 4.53
N SER A 124 18.25 -3.80 3.50
CA SER A 124 17.29 -2.74 3.28
C SER A 124 15.89 -3.30 3.00
N THR A 125 14.87 -2.54 3.42
CA THR A 125 13.45 -2.86 3.16
C THR A 125 12.77 -1.63 2.60
N PHE A 126 11.72 -1.83 1.80
CA PHE A 126 10.94 -0.73 1.25
C PHE A 126 9.43 -0.98 1.32
N ASP A 127 8.67 0.10 1.43
CA ASP A 127 7.21 0.07 1.43
C ASP A 127 6.69 0.36 0.02
N PHE A 128 5.83 -0.50 -0.50
CA PHE A 128 5.14 -0.30 -1.79
C PHE A 128 3.74 -0.91 -1.73
N LEU A 129 2.72 -0.19 -2.21
CA LEU A 129 1.30 -0.60 -2.20
C LEU A 129 0.78 -1.09 -0.84
N GLY A 130 1.31 -0.53 0.24
CA GLY A 130 0.94 -0.87 1.61
C GLY A 130 1.58 -2.15 2.15
N PHE A 131 2.55 -2.73 1.43
CA PHE A 131 3.38 -3.84 1.88
C PHE A 131 4.82 -3.39 2.10
N THR A 132 5.44 -3.86 3.17
CA THR A 132 6.89 -3.82 3.34
C THR A 132 7.49 -5.04 2.66
N HIS A 133 8.35 -4.80 1.68
CA HIS A 133 9.11 -5.79 0.94
C HIS A 133 10.49 -5.94 1.56
N TYR A 134 10.88 -7.18 1.84
CA TYR A 134 12.17 -7.48 2.45
C TYR A 134 12.82 -8.71 1.81
N CYS A 135 14.15 -8.67 1.75
CA CYS A 135 14.96 -9.78 1.29
C CYS A 135 14.89 -10.94 2.29
N SER A 136 14.59 -12.13 1.81
CA SER A 136 14.61 -13.35 2.60
C SER A 136 15.00 -14.54 1.72
N ARG A 137 15.03 -15.72 2.32
CA ARG A 137 15.23 -16.99 1.60
C ARG A 137 13.98 -17.84 1.68
N SER A 138 13.88 -18.79 0.75
CA SER A 138 12.87 -19.85 0.76
C SER A 138 12.86 -20.61 2.09
N ARG A 139 11.79 -21.38 2.38
CA ARG A 139 11.68 -22.21 3.59
C ARG A 139 12.84 -23.21 3.71
N ASN A 140 13.38 -23.66 2.58
CA ASN A 140 14.54 -24.56 2.51
C ASN A 140 15.91 -23.83 2.45
N GLY A 141 15.93 -22.49 2.56
CA GLY A 141 17.15 -21.68 2.54
C GLY A 141 17.85 -21.56 1.17
N ARG A 142 17.51 -22.38 0.17
CA ARG A 142 18.30 -22.46 -1.07
C ARG A 142 18.12 -21.26 -1.99
N LYS A 143 16.87 -20.83 -2.23
CA LYS A 143 16.55 -19.76 -3.18
C LYS A 143 16.28 -18.43 -2.49
N PHE A 144 16.73 -17.33 -3.09
CA PHE A 144 16.30 -15.99 -2.72
C PHE A 144 14.79 -15.84 -2.89
N ARG A 145 14.14 -15.16 -1.95
CA ARG A 145 12.70 -14.88 -1.99
C ARG A 145 12.41 -13.52 -1.37
N MET A 146 11.81 -12.64 -2.16
CA MET A 146 11.25 -11.39 -1.63
C MET A 146 9.97 -11.68 -0.86
N LYS A 147 9.99 -11.52 0.46
CA LYS A 147 8.81 -11.68 1.30
C LYS A 147 8.10 -10.34 1.50
N ARG A 148 6.81 -10.41 1.83
CA ARG A 148 5.94 -9.25 2.00
C ARG A 148 5.19 -9.34 3.30
N ILE A 149 5.15 -8.24 4.03
CA ILE A 149 4.30 -8.07 5.21
C ILE A 149 3.51 -6.78 5.09
N THR A 150 2.37 -6.68 5.77
CA THR A 150 1.64 -5.42 5.86
C THR A 150 2.55 -4.32 6.44
N SER A 151 2.63 -3.16 5.77
CA SER A 151 3.41 -2.03 6.28
C SER A 151 2.91 -1.62 7.66
N ARG A 152 3.83 -1.43 8.61
CA ARG A 152 3.51 -1.05 9.99
C ARG A 152 2.66 0.21 10.05
N LYS A 153 2.96 1.19 9.19
CA LYS A 153 2.20 2.46 9.11
C LYS A 153 0.75 2.20 8.70
N LYS A 154 0.53 1.38 7.65
CA LYS A 154 -0.81 1.03 7.18
C LYS A 154 -1.56 0.15 8.17
N PHE A 155 -0.88 -0.79 8.82
CA PHE A 155 -1.46 -1.62 9.89
C PHE A 155 -1.99 -0.75 11.03
N THR A 156 -1.15 0.12 11.58
CA THR A 156 -1.52 1.01 12.69
C THR A 156 -2.64 1.96 12.30
N ALA A 157 -2.56 2.56 11.10
CA ALA A 157 -3.62 3.41 10.57
C ALA A 157 -4.96 2.66 10.47
N LYS A 158 -4.95 1.42 9.94
CA LYS A 158 -6.16 0.62 9.78
C LYS A 158 -6.79 0.23 11.13
N ILE A 159 -5.97 -0.16 12.11
CA ILE A 159 -6.44 -0.45 13.47
C ILE A 159 -7.03 0.80 14.12
N ARG A 160 -6.41 1.97 13.96
CA ARG A 160 -6.94 3.24 14.46
C ARG A 160 -8.30 3.57 13.81
N MET A 161 -8.38 3.52 12.48
CA MET A 161 -9.64 3.72 11.76
C MET A 161 -10.73 2.75 12.22
N PHE A 162 -10.38 1.47 12.44
CA PHE A 162 -11.32 0.47 12.91
C PHE A 162 -11.79 0.76 14.34
N ARG A 163 -10.88 1.16 15.22
CA ARG A 163 -11.20 1.60 16.60
C ARG A 163 -12.14 2.80 16.60
N ASP A 164 -11.88 3.80 15.77
CA ASP A 164 -12.68 5.02 15.70
C ASP A 164 -14.07 4.73 15.11
N TRP A 165 -14.12 3.88 14.07
CA TRP A 165 -15.38 3.39 13.51
C TRP A 165 -16.19 2.58 14.54
N LEU A 166 -15.56 1.68 15.31
CA LEU A 166 -16.24 0.94 16.38
C LEU A 166 -16.77 1.87 17.47
N LYS A 167 -16.02 2.92 17.82
CA LYS A 167 -16.46 3.92 18.80
C LYS A 167 -17.70 4.67 18.32
N ALA A 168 -17.77 5.04 17.03
CA ALA A 168 -18.93 5.70 16.44
C ALA A 168 -20.14 4.76 16.34
N ASN A 169 -19.93 3.48 16.04
CA ASN A 169 -20.99 2.49 15.84
C ASN A 169 -21.32 1.69 17.12
N ARG A 170 -20.99 2.25 18.29
CA ARG A 170 -21.11 1.55 19.58
C ARG A 170 -22.56 1.30 20.01
N THR A 171 -23.55 1.97 19.42
CA THR A 171 -24.98 1.81 19.74
C THR A 171 -25.67 0.79 18.85
N LEU A 172 -25.05 0.35 17.76
CA LEU A 172 -25.67 -0.58 16.83
C LEU A 172 -26.05 -1.92 17.48
N PRO A 173 -27.14 -2.56 17.07
CA PRO A 173 -27.43 -3.95 17.41
C PRO A 173 -26.24 -4.88 17.15
N THR A 174 -26.09 -5.93 17.97
CA THR A 174 -24.91 -6.80 17.96
C THR A 174 -24.78 -7.58 16.65
N ASP A 175 -25.88 -8.08 16.12
CA ASP A 175 -25.96 -8.76 14.82
C ASP A 175 -25.47 -7.86 13.67
N GLU A 176 -25.97 -6.62 13.63
CA GLU A 176 -25.63 -5.66 12.58
C GLU A 176 -24.16 -5.20 12.69
N LEU A 177 -23.69 -5.00 13.93
CA LEU A 177 -22.29 -4.71 14.21
C LEU A 177 -21.38 -5.85 13.73
N MET A 178 -21.71 -7.09 14.07
CA MET A 178 -20.92 -8.27 13.70
C MET A 178 -20.89 -8.47 12.18
N GLY A 179 -22.00 -8.24 11.48
CA GLY A 179 -22.06 -8.27 10.02
C GLY A 179 -21.12 -7.24 9.39
N LYS A 180 -21.19 -5.97 9.82
CA LYS A 180 -20.32 -4.89 9.33
C LYS A 180 -18.84 -5.14 9.64
N VAL A 181 -18.54 -5.72 10.80
CA VAL A 181 -17.18 -6.14 11.17
C VAL A 181 -16.69 -7.26 10.26
N GLY A 182 -17.53 -8.25 9.99
CA GLY A 182 -17.25 -9.34 9.05
C GLY A 182 -16.85 -8.82 7.67
N SER A 183 -17.64 -7.93 7.08
CA SER A 183 -17.33 -7.33 5.77
C SER A 183 -16.01 -6.55 5.78
N LYS A 184 -15.72 -5.81 6.86
CA LYS A 184 -14.45 -5.07 7.00
C LYS A 184 -13.24 -6.00 7.13
N LEU A 185 -13.36 -7.09 7.89
CA LEU A 185 -12.33 -8.12 8.01
C LEU A 185 -12.10 -8.82 6.67
N GLN A 186 -13.18 -9.20 5.99
CA GLN A 186 -13.11 -9.84 4.68
C GLN A 186 -12.39 -8.97 3.65
N GLY A 187 -12.72 -7.68 3.57
CA GLY A 187 -12.02 -6.75 2.68
C GLY A 187 -10.54 -6.59 3.04
N HIS A 188 -10.19 -6.59 4.33
CA HIS A 188 -8.79 -6.55 4.75
C HIS A 188 -8.04 -7.83 4.37
N PHE A 189 -8.64 -9.00 4.60
CA PHE A 189 -8.04 -10.29 4.24
C PHE A 189 -7.94 -10.49 2.74
N ALA A 190 -8.89 -9.96 1.95
CA ALA A 190 -8.82 -10.01 0.49
C ALA A 190 -7.59 -9.27 -0.04
N TYR A 191 -7.31 -8.07 0.49
CA TYR A 191 -6.18 -7.24 0.03
C TYR A 191 -4.84 -7.72 0.60
N TYR A 192 -4.77 -7.95 1.92
CA TYR A 192 -3.51 -8.30 2.60
C TYR A 192 -3.25 -9.81 2.67
N GLY A 193 -4.17 -10.63 2.14
CA GLY A 193 -4.12 -12.09 2.03
C GLY A 193 -3.04 -12.63 1.10
N VAL A 194 -1.87 -12.01 1.07
CA VAL A 194 -0.75 -12.41 0.22
C VAL A 194 0.14 -13.43 0.94
N THR A 195 0.89 -14.19 0.15
CA THR A 195 1.87 -15.15 0.68
C THR A 195 2.86 -14.49 1.64
N ASP A 196 3.28 -15.22 2.68
CA ASP A 196 4.19 -14.78 3.75
C ASP A 196 3.60 -13.77 4.77
N ASN A 197 2.39 -13.25 4.56
CA ASN A 197 1.75 -12.27 5.47
C ASN A 197 0.78 -12.88 6.50
N SER A 198 0.74 -14.21 6.66
CA SER A 198 -0.22 -14.88 7.56
C SER A 198 -0.14 -14.40 9.01
N LYS A 199 1.07 -14.15 9.52
CA LYS A 199 1.29 -13.58 10.87
C LYS A 199 0.66 -12.19 11.02
N GLY A 200 0.73 -11.36 9.98
CA GLY A 200 0.13 -10.02 9.96
C GLY A 200 -1.40 -10.09 10.02
N LEU A 201 -2.00 -11.02 9.26
CA LEU A 201 -3.45 -11.24 9.25
C LEU A 201 -3.95 -11.78 10.59
N ASN A 202 -3.25 -12.75 11.18
CA ASN A 202 -3.57 -13.27 12.51
C ASN A 202 -3.50 -12.17 13.57
N ARG A 203 -2.45 -11.34 13.54
CA ARG A 203 -2.32 -10.20 14.45
C ARG A 203 -3.46 -9.19 14.26
N PHE A 204 -3.83 -8.88 13.02
CA PHE A 204 -4.95 -7.99 12.73
C PHE A 204 -6.27 -8.55 13.28
N SER A 205 -6.55 -9.82 13.02
CA SER A 205 -7.70 -10.53 13.54
C SER A 205 -7.73 -10.45 15.07
N TYR A 206 -6.62 -10.79 15.74
CA TYR A 206 -6.51 -10.74 17.19
C TYR A 206 -6.80 -9.34 17.77
N GLU A 207 -6.22 -8.28 17.20
CA GLU A 207 -6.48 -6.90 17.66
C GLU A 207 -7.94 -6.49 17.45
N VAL A 208 -8.56 -6.91 16.34
CA VAL A 208 -9.98 -6.69 16.09
C VAL A 208 -10.83 -7.41 17.13
N HIS A 209 -10.58 -8.69 17.42
CA HIS A 209 -11.30 -9.44 18.46
C HIS A 209 -11.15 -8.77 19.83
N ARG A 210 -9.95 -8.32 20.19
CA ARG A 210 -9.68 -7.60 21.43
C ARG A 210 -10.42 -6.27 21.51
N LEU A 211 -10.50 -5.51 20.42
CA LEU A 211 -11.28 -4.26 20.35
C LEU A 211 -12.78 -4.52 20.47
N LEU A 212 -13.30 -5.55 19.79
CA LEU A 212 -14.70 -5.96 19.90
C LEU A 212 -15.05 -6.37 21.32
N PHE A 213 -14.25 -7.23 21.94
CA PHE A 213 -14.43 -7.64 23.33
C PHE A 213 -14.49 -6.43 24.25
N LYS A 214 -13.55 -5.49 24.11
CA LYS A 214 -13.51 -4.25 24.90
C LYS A 214 -14.77 -3.41 24.76
N TRP A 215 -15.29 -3.23 23.55
CA TRP A 215 -16.46 -2.36 23.32
C TRP A 215 -17.79 -3.06 23.61
N LEU A 216 -17.91 -4.35 23.35
CA LEU A 216 -19.10 -5.13 23.75
C LEU A 216 -19.23 -5.22 25.27
N ASN A 217 -18.11 -5.39 25.99
CA ASN A 217 -18.13 -5.38 27.47
C ASN A 217 -18.52 -4.00 28.04
N ARG A 218 -18.36 -2.91 27.26
CA ARG A 218 -18.80 -1.56 27.65
C ARG A 218 -20.27 -1.27 27.36
N ARG A 219 -20.96 -2.11 26.58
CA ARG A 219 -22.40 -1.98 26.32
C ARG A 219 -23.23 -2.54 27.47
N GLY A 220 -22.73 -3.58 28.15
CA GLY A 220 -23.39 -4.21 29.29
C GLY A 220 -22.95 -3.63 30.63
N LYS A 221 -23.43 -4.23 31.73
CA LYS A 221 -22.91 -3.94 33.07
C LYS A 221 -21.48 -4.50 33.21
N ARG A 222 -20.69 -3.89 34.11
CA ARG A 222 -19.30 -4.28 34.35
C ARG A 222 -19.24 -5.76 34.78
N GLY A 223 -18.46 -6.58 34.07
CA GLY A 223 -18.30 -8.01 34.38
C GLY A 223 -19.28 -8.96 33.68
N CYS A 224 -20.24 -8.45 32.89
CA CYS A 224 -21.21 -9.31 32.19
C CYS A 224 -20.58 -10.15 31.07
N MET A 225 -19.52 -9.65 30.44
CA MET A 225 -18.86 -10.28 29.29
C MET A 225 -17.47 -10.79 29.69
N ASN A 226 -17.34 -12.12 29.78
CA ASN A 226 -16.05 -12.81 29.89
C ASN A 226 -15.65 -13.39 28.50
N TRP A 227 -14.42 -13.91 28.40
CA TRP A 227 -13.94 -14.49 27.14
C TRP A 227 -14.77 -15.69 26.67
N GLU A 228 -15.32 -16.48 27.59
CA GLU A 228 -16.19 -17.62 27.25
C GLU A 228 -17.48 -17.17 26.56
N LYS A 229 -18.19 -16.20 27.13
CA LYS A 229 -19.39 -15.61 26.52
C LYS A 229 -19.08 -14.93 25.20
N PHE A 230 -17.92 -14.28 25.09
CA PHE A 230 -17.48 -13.72 23.82
C PHE A 230 -17.22 -14.81 22.78
N ASN A 231 -16.61 -15.93 23.16
CA ASN A 231 -16.42 -17.08 22.27
C ASN A 231 -17.76 -17.71 21.85
N LEU A 232 -18.76 -17.77 22.74
CA LEU A 232 -20.12 -18.19 22.39
C LEU A 232 -20.78 -17.21 21.40
N LEU A 233 -20.55 -15.90 21.57
CA LEU A 233 -21.02 -14.89 20.64
C LEU A 233 -20.35 -15.03 19.26
N LEU A 234 -19.06 -15.33 19.21
CA LEU A 234 -18.35 -15.62 17.95
C LEU A 234 -18.82 -16.92 17.29
N LYS A 235 -19.26 -17.92 18.07
CA LYS A 235 -19.91 -19.12 17.52
C LYS A 235 -21.26 -18.78 16.88
N LYS A 236 -22.04 -17.88 17.49
CA LYS A 236 -23.33 -17.41 16.96
C LYS A 236 -23.18 -16.51 15.74
N PHE A 237 -22.17 -15.63 15.75
CA PHE A 237 -21.85 -14.71 14.65
C PHE A 237 -20.41 -14.93 14.20
N PRO A 238 -20.15 -15.94 13.37
CA PRO A 238 -18.80 -16.29 12.95
C PRO A 238 -18.17 -15.18 12.12
N LEU A 239 -17.00 -14.72 12.57
CA LEU A 239 -16.18 -13.78 11.81
C LEU A 239 -15.29 -14.55 10.82
N PRO A 240 -14.96 -13.95 9.66
CA PRO A 240 -14.08 -14.57 8.69
C PRO A 240 -12.71 -14.85 9.33
N GLN A 241 -12.13 -15.99 8.98
CA GLN A 241 -10.80 -16.38 9.43
C GLN A 241 -9.72 -15.83 8.49
N PRO A 242 -8.54 -15.45 9.01
CA PRO A 242 -7.44 -14.99 8.19
C PRO A 242 -6.97 -16.12 7.27
N ARG A 243 -7.03 -15.88 5.96
CA ARG A 243 -6.58 -16.83 4.93
C ARG A 243 -5.68 -16.12 3.92
N ILE A 244 -4.73 -16.87 3.36
CA ILE A 244 -3.95 -16.42 2.21
C ILE A 244 -4.85 -16.63 0.99
N THR A 245 -5.21 -15.54 0.33
CA THR A 245 -6.05 -15.51 -0.88
C THR A 245 -5.20 -15.52 -2.15
N VAL A 246 -4.00 -14.94 -2.12
CA VAL A 246 -3.14 -14.80 -3.30
C VAL A 246 -1.80 -15.48 -3.07
N ASN A 247 -1.47 -16.44 -3.94
CA ASN A 247 -0.14 -17.01 -4.03
C ASN A 247 0.71 -16.19 -5.03
N LEU A 248 1.76 -15.54 -4.54
CA LEU A 248 2.67 -14.73 -5.35
C LEU A 248 3.81 -15.54 -6.00
N PHE A 249 3.84 -16.85 -5.76
CA PHE A 249 4.89 -17.77 -6.20
C PHE A 249 4.33 -19.04 -6.82
N ALA A 250 3.04 -19.02 -7.20
CA ALA A 250 2.41 -20.09 -7.97
C ALA A 250 2.91 -20.07 -9.41
#